data_AF-A0A918XC70-F1
#
_entry.id   AF-A0A918XC70-F1
#
_cell.length_a   1.000
_cell.length_b   1.000
_cell.length_c   1.000
_cell.angle_alpha   90.00
_cell.angle_beta   90.00
_cell.angle_gamma   90.00
#
_symmetry.space_group_name_H-M   'P 1'
#
loop_
_entity.id
_entity.type
_entity.pdbx_description
1 polymer ?
#
loop_
_entity_poly.entity_id
_entity_poly.type
_entity_poly.pdbx_seq_one_letter_code
_entity_poly.pdbx_strand_id
1 'polypeptide(L)'
;MLGAYAGLGPLLSAADGAGATSALSRDHTVVTGPAGMVTVVGGKYTTYRVMALDAVDAAVRSAGLDPGPSRTADLPLVGADGHVEAAPGLHRPAADAGTPRATAERMLHRYGGELPELLRGGGRRSPTASTRGCAGRSRTKGR
;
A
#
# COMPACT_ATOMS: atom_id res chain seq x y z
N MET A 1 2.82 -26.41 -6.71
CA MET A 1 2.74 -25.19 -5.88
C MET A 1 3.35 -24.03 -6.66
N LEU A 2 2.58 -22.97 -6.97
CA LEU A 2 3.01 -21.85 -7.84
C LEU A 2 3.48 -20.59 -7.07
N GLY A 3 3.35 -20.59 -5.74
CA GLY A 3 3.89 -19.57 -4.83
C GLY A 3 3.47 -19.81 -3.37
N ALA A 4 4.25 -19.30 -2.41
CA ALA A 4 3.89 -19.20 -0.99
C ALA A 4 4.42 -17.89 -0.39
N TYR A 5 3.73 -17.40 0.63
CA TYR A 5 4.16 -16.30 1.47
C TYR A 5 3.94 -16.65 2.95
N ALA A 6 4.76 -16.06 3.82
CA ALA A 6 4.61 -16.12 5.26
C ALA A 6 4.84 -14.72 5.83
N GLY A 7 4.15 -14.38 6.92
CA GLY A 7 4.27 -13.10 7.59
C GLY A 7 4.21 -13.26 9.11
N LEU A 8 4.91 -12.39 9.83
CA LEU A 8 4.88 -12.32 11.29
C LEU A 8 4.03 -11.11 11.71
N GLY A 9 3.01 -11.36 12.52
CA GLY A 9 2.25 -10.30 13.18
C GLY A 9 2.95 -9.92 14.48
N PRO A 10 3.33 -8.64 14.69
CA PRO A 10 3.86 -8.21 15.97
C PRO A 10 2.75 -8.27 17.03
N LEU A 11 2.99 -9.02 18.10
CA LEU A 11 2.05 -9.19 19.21
C LEU A 11 2.56 -8.43 20.45
N LEU A 12 1.63 -7.78 21.17
CA LEU A 12 1.90 -7.06 22.42
C LEU A 12 2.00 -8.02 23.61
N SER A 13 3.19 -8.47 24.02
CA SER A 13 3.30 -9.21 25.28
C SER A 13 3.04 -8.27 26.45
N ALA A 14 2.11 -8.65 27.35
CA ALA A 14 2.07 -8.06 28.68
C ALA A 14 3.42 -8.31 29.36
N ALA A 15 3.90 -7.36 30.16
CA ALA A 15 5.23 -7.38 30.79
C ALA A 15 5.44 -8.58 31.74
N ASP A 16 4.36 -9.28 32.11
CA ASP A 16 4.39 -10.44 32.98
C ASP A 16 4.06 -11.70 32.16
N GLY A 17 5.08 -12.49 31.85
CA GLY A 17 5.07 -13.63 30.93
C GLY A 17 4.23 -14.85 31.37
N ALA A 18 2.95 -14.67 31.70
CA ALA A 18 2.03 -15.75 32.04
C ALA A 18 0.65 -15.53 31.42
N GLY A 19 0.44 -16.01 30.19
CA GLY A 19 -0.88 -16.03 29.58
C GLY A 19 -0.85 -16.48 28.12
N ALA A 20 -1.79 -17.35 27.74
CA ALA A 20 -1.89 -17.94 26.41
C ALA A 20 -1.70 -16.90 25.28
N THR A 21 -0.79 -17.18 24.35
CA THR A 21 -0.45 -16.36 23.17
C THR A 21 -1.64 -16.07 22.24
N SER A 22 -2.79 -16.73 22.44
CA SER A 22 -4.03 -16.48 21.69
C SER A 22 -4.89 -15.34 22.27
N ALA A 23 -4.65 -14.91 23.52
CA ALA A 23 -5.41 -13.86 24.21
C ALA A 23 -4.69 -12.49 24.22
N LEU A 24 -3.55 -12.38 23.52
CA LEU A 24 -2.84 -11.13 23.36
C LEU A 24 -3.68 -10.17 22.52
N SER A 25 -3.96 -8.98 23.07
CA SER A 25 -4.78 -7.97 22.41
C SER A 25 -4.23 -7.66 21.01
N ARG A 26 -5.11 -7.76 20.01
CA ARG A 26 -4.81 -7.44 18.60
C ARG A 26 -5.08 -5.97 18.28
N ASP A 27 -5.41 -5.19 19.30
CA ASP A 27 -5.57 -3.76 19.18
C ASP A 27 -4.20 -3.10 19.20
N HIS A 28 -4.13 -1.87 18.68
CA HIS A 28 -2.90 -1.11 18.68
C HIS A 28 -2.76 -0.35 20.00
N THR A 29 -1.52 -0.15 20.42
CA THR A 29 -1.19 0.70 21.56
C THR A 29 -0.19 1.76 21.09
N VAL A 30 -0.46 3.02 21.45
CA VAL A 30 0.46 4.14 21.23
C VAL A 30 1.09 4.51 22.57
N VAL A 31 2.42 4.48 22.63
CA VAL A 31 3.20 4.80 23.84
C VAL A 31 4.09 5.99 23.53
N THR A 32 4.08 7.01 24.40
CA THR A 32 5.00 8.14 24.32
C THR A 32 6.14 7.92 25.30
N GLY A 33 7.36 7.78 24.78
CA GLY A 33 8.59 7.61 25.54
C GLY A 33 9.31 8.93 25.85
N PRO A 34 10.53 8.83 26.39
CA PRO A 34 11.38 9.99 26.66
C PRO A 34 11.59 10.86 25.42
N ALA A 35 11.76 12.17 25.62
CA ALA A 35 11.96 13.15 24.55
C ALA A 35 10.84 13.18 23.48
N GLY A 36 9.63 12.76 23.82
CA GLY A 36 8.46 12.81 22.93
C GLY A 36 8.43 11.74 21.84
N MET A 37 9.25 10.69 21.95
CA MET A 37 9.26 9.58 21.00
C MET A 37 7.92 8.83 21.04
N VAL A 38 7.21 8.76 19.92
CA VAL A 38 5.94 8.02 19.81
C VAL A 38 6.18 6.65 19.18
N THR A 39 5.77 5.60 19.88
CA THR A 39 5.88 4.20 19.43
C THR A 39 4.49 3.60 19.28
N VAL A 40 4.22 3.03 18.11
CA VAL A 40 2.99 2.25 17.85
C VAL A 40 3.34 0.77 17.88
N VAL A 41 2.61 -0.02 18.66
CA VAL A 41 2.81 -1.46 18.77
C VAL A 41 1.50 -2.18 18.41
N GLY A 42 1.62 -3.26 17.63
CA GLY A 42 0.48 -4.09 17.24
C GLY A 42 -0.39 -3.48 16.15
N GLY A 43 -1.69 -3.77 16.22
CA GLY A 43 -2.70 -3.27 15.30
C GLY A 43 -2.88 -4.03 14.00
N LYS A 44 -3.96 -3.71 13.29
CA LYS A 44 -4.37 -4.37 12.05
C LYS A 44 -4.24 -3.41 10.87
N TYR A 45 -4.00 -3.95 9.68
CA TYR A 45 -4.03 -3.14 8.46
C TYR A 45 -5.36 -2.38 8.30
N THR A 46 -6.48 -3.01 8.66
CA THR A 46 -7.83 -2.41 8.59
C THR A 46 -8.02 -1.24 9.55
N THR A 47 -7.21 -1.13 10.60
CA THR A 47 -7.27 -0.03 11.58
C THR A 47 -6.17 1.01 11.40
N TYR A 48 -5.32 0.87 10.37
CA TYR A 48 -4.16 1.73 10.11
C TYR A 48 -4.47 3.23 10.20
N ARG A 49 -5.58 3.69 9.62
CA ARG A 49 -5.95 5.11 9.67
C ARG A 49 -6.13 5.61 11.11
N VAL A 50 -6.79 4.83 11.96
CA VAL A 50 -7.02 5.18 13.36
C VAL A 50 -5.70 5.08 14.15
N MET A 51 -4.85 4.10 13.86
CA MET A 51 -3.51 4.02 14.46
C MET A 51 -2.66 5.26 14.14
N ALA A 52 -2.70 5.70 12.88
CA ALA A 52 -1.97 6.87 12.44
C ALA A 52 -2.51 8.15 13.08
N LEU A 53 -3.83 8.26 13.23
CA LEU A 53 -4.47 9.35 13.98
C LEU A 53 -3.95 9.40 15.41
N ASP A 54 -4.05 8.30 16.16
CA ASP A 54 -3.66 8.26 17.57
C ASP A 54 -2.16 8.57 17.76
N ALA A 55 -1.33 8.10 16.83
CA ALA A 55 0.12 8.36 16.84
C ALA A 55 0.44 9.84 16.59
N VAL A 56 -0.22 10.46 15.60
CA VAL A 56 -0.04 11.89 15.33
C VAL A 56 -0.55 12.73 16.49
N ASP A 57 -1.72 12.40 17.05
CA ASP A 57 -2.28 13.12 18.20
C ASP A 57 -1.38 13.01 19.44
N ALA A 58 -0.75 11.85 19.67
CA ALA A 58 0.25 11.68 20.72
C ALA A 58 1.49 12.56 20.49
N ALA A 59 1.97 12.62 19.24
CA ALA A 59 3.15 13.43 18.89
C ALA A 59 2.87 14.95 18.99
N VAL A 60 1.70 15.39 18.56
CA VAL A 60 1.32 16.80 18.64
C VAL A 60 1.15 17.22 20.10
N ARG A 61 0.50 16.39 20.92
CA ARG A 61 0.37 16.64 22.37
C ARG A 61 1.71 16.61 23.10
N SER A 62 2.62 15.71 22.73
CA SER A 62 3.97 15.67 23.34
C SER A 62 4.79 16.92 23.04
N ALA A 63 4.49 17.60 21.92
CA ALA A 63 5.04 18.92 21.58
C ALA A 63 4.30 20.10 22.25
N GLY A 64 3.29 19.86 23.08
CA GLY A 64 2.51 20.91 23.74
C GLY A 64 1.54 21.65 22.81
N LEU A 65 1.16 21.03 21.69
CA LEU A 65 0.25 21.59 20.69
C LEU A 65 -1.12 20.88 20.73
N ASP A 66 -2.12 21.51 20.12
CA ASP A 66 -3.45 20.92 19.93
C ASP A 66 -3.53 20.23 18.54
N PRO A 67 -3.85 18.92 18.46
CA PRO A 67 -3.95 18.20 17.18
C PRO A 67 -5.09 18.67 16.27
N GLY A 68 -6.14 19.29 16.82
CA GLY A 68 -7.32 19.67 16.05
C GLY A 68 -8.02 18.47 15.39
N PRO A 69 -9.02 18.72 14.51
CA PRO A 69 -9.76 17.63 13.86
C PRO A 69 -8.94 17.00 12.72
N SER A 70 -8.92 15.67 12.69
CA SER A 70 -8.30 14.92 11.59
C SER A 70 -9.18 14.87 10.35
N ARG A 71 -8.57 15.13 9.19
CA ARG A 71 -9.23 15.13 7.87
C ARG A 71 -9.05 13.81 7.11
N THR A 72 -8.31 12.86 7.66
CA THR A 72 -7.91 11.62 6.94
C THR A 72 -9.06 10.65 6.71
N ALA A 73 -10.22 10.88 7.34
CA ALA A 73 -11.42 10.08 7.09
C ALA A 73 -11.99 10.32 5.69
N ASP A 74 -11.89 11.56 5.20
CA ASP A 74 -12.49 11.99 3.93
C ASP A 74 -11.43 12.31 2.87
N LEU A 75 -10.14 12.30 3.25
CA LEU A 75 -9.03 12.57 2.33
C LEU A 75 -8.82 11.36 1.40
N PRO A 76 -8.97 11.53 0.07
CA PRO A 76 -8.68 10.48 -0.88
C PRO A 76 -7.22 10.05 -0.81
N LEU A 77 -6.96 8.75 -0.95
CA LEU A 77 -5.59 8.25 -1.10
C LEU A 77 -5.07 8.61 -2.49
N VAL A 78 -3.74 8.66 -2.64
CA VAL A 78 -3.09 8.87 -3.93
C VAL A 78 -3.60 7.83 -4.94
N GLY A 79 -4.00 8.31 -6.12
CA GLY A 79 -4.60 7.49 -7.17
C GLY A 79 -6.07 7.11 -6.97
N ALA A 80 -6.71 7.46 -5.85
CA ALA A 80 -8.16 7.31 -5.70
C ALA A 80 -8.92 8.37 -6.50
N ASP A 81 -8.40 9.60 -6.54
CA ASP A 81 -9.01 10.71 -7.25
C ASP A 81 -9.12 10.42 -8.75
N GLY A 82 -10.31 10.62 -9.30
CA GLY A 82 -10.56 10.42 -10.72
C GLY A 82 -10.44 8.97 -11.19
N HIS A 83 -10.32 7.96 -10.31
CA HIS A 83 -10.24 6.55 -10.74
C HIS A 83 -11.46 6.12 -11.58
N VAL A 84 -12.66 6.48 -11.15
CA VAL A 84 -13.93 6.16 -11.83
C VAL A 84 -14.04 6.94 -13.15
N GLU A 85 -13.62 8.21 -13.14
CA GLU A 85 -13.67 9.11 -14.30
C GLU A 85 -12.57 8.85 -15.34
N ALA A 86 -11.43 8.29 -14.90
CA ALA A 86 -10.30 7.99 -15.77
C ALA A 86 -10.56 6.76 -16.65
N ALA A 87 -11.42 5.83 -16.23
CA ALA A 87 -11.64 4.56 -16.92
C ALA A 87 -12.16 4.74 -18.36
N PRO A 88 -13.18 5.58 -18.64
CA PRO A 88 -13.66 5.80 -20.01
C PRO A 88 -12.69 6.62 -20.88
N GLY A 89 -11.90 7.50 -20.26
CA GLY A 89 -10.99 8.42 -20.95
C GLY A 89 -9.60 7.86 -21.27
N LEU A 90 -9.25 6.67 -20.74
CA LEU A 90 -7.90 6.13 -20.78
C LEU A 90 -7.44 5.62 -22.16
N HIS A 91 -8.38 5.29 -23.05
CA HIS A 91 -8.06 4.62 -24.31
C HIS A 91 -7.14 5.42 -25.23
N ARG A 92 -7.39 6.73 -25.39
CA ARG A 92 -6.56 7.60 -26.24
C ARG A 92 -5.17 7.85 -25.64
N PRO A 93 -5.03 8.27 -24.37
CA PRO A 93 -3.72 8.40 -23.73
C PRO A 93 -2.89 7.10 -23.75
N ALA A 94 -3.52 5.94 -23.56
CA ALA A 94 -2.83 4.66 -23.63
C ALA A 94 -2.31 4.35 -25.04
N ALA A 95 -3.11 4.63 -26.08
CA ALA A 95 -2.71 4.48 -27.46
C ALA A 95 -1.55 5.43 -27.83
N ASP A 96 -1.65 6.69 -27.44
CA ASP A 96 -0.59 7.69 -27.66
C ASP A 96 0.73 7.29 -26.98
N ALA A 97 0.64 6.62 -25.83
CA ALA A 97 1.78 6.07 -25.10
C ALA A 97 2.24 4.68 -25.59
N GLY A 98 1.63 4.13 -26.65
CA GLY A 98 1.95 2.78 -27.17
C GLY A 98 1.67 1.64 -26.18
N THR A 99 0.79 1.86 -25.20
CA THR A 99 0.49 0.89 -24.14
C THR A 99 -0.71 0.04 -24.53
N PRO A 100 -0.57 -1.30 -24.62
CA PRO A 100 -1.69 -2.18 -24.94
C PRO A 100 -2.83 -2.04 -23.94
N ARG A 101 -4.08 -2.08 -24.43
CA ARG A 101 -5.29 -1.92 -23.62
C ARG A 101 -5.30 -2.76 -22.34
N ALA A 102 -5.02 -4.06 -22.44
CA ALA A 102 -4.98 -4.96 -21.29
C ALA A 102 -3.91 -4.57 -20.24
N THR A 103 -2.81 -3.95 -20.67
CA THR A 103 -1.78 -3.43 -19.75
C THR A 103 -2.25 -2.12 -19.11
N ALA A 104 -2.87 -1.23 -19.89
CA ALA A 104 -3.45 0.02 -19.37
C ALA A 104 -4.54 -0.25 -18.33
N GLU A 105 -5.43 -1.22 -18.57
CA GLU A 105 -6.47 -1.64 -17.61
C GLU A 105 -5.88 -2.19 -16.31
N ARG A 106 -4.85 -3.05 -16.40
CA ARG A 106 -4.13 -3.55 -15.22
C ARG A 106 -3.42 -2.43 -14.45
N MET A 107 -2.83 -1.49 -15.17
CA MET A 107 -2.19 -0.31 -14.57
C MET A 107 -3.23 0.59 -13.92
N LEU A 108 -4.41 0.76 -14.51
CA LEU A 108 -5.50 1.56 -13.92
C LEU A 108 -5.96 0.95 -12.60
N HIS A 109 -6.08 -0.38 -12.53
CA HIS A 109 -6.40 -1.06 -11.28
C HIS A 109 -5.31 -0.87 -10.20
N ARG A 110 -4.05 -0.69 -10.60
CA ARG A 110 -2.93 -0.56 -9.65
C ARG A 110 -2.65 0.88 -9.21
N TYR A 111 -2.74 1.81 -10.14
CA TYR A 111 -2.31 3.21 -9.96
C TYR A 111 -3.48 4.19 -9.94
N GLY A 112 -4.67 3.75 -10.34
CA GLY A 112 -5.87 4.58 -10.38
C GLY A 112 -5.68 5.86 -11.18
N GLY A 113 -6.06 6.99 -10.58
CA GLY A 113 -6.01 8.33 -11.16
C GLY A 113 -4.62 8.84 -11.56
N GLU A 114 -3.54 8.24 -11.05
CA GLU A 114 -2.16 8.63 -11.40
C GLU A 114 -1.75 8.14 -12.80
N LEU A 115 -2.52 7.23 -13.39
CA LEU A 115 -2.14 6.58 -14.65
C LEU A 115 -1.89 7.56 -15.82
N PRO A 116 -2.69 8.62 -16.05
CA PRO A 116 -2.42 9.57 -17.12
C PRO A 116 -1.05 10.23 -16.99
N GLU A 117 -0.59 10.53 -15.78
CA GLU A 117 0.74 11.10 -15.56
C GLU A 117 1.84 10.08 -15.80
N LEU A 118 1.64 8.84 -15.33
CA LEU A 118 2.58 7.73 -15.58
C LEU A 118 2.75 7.44 -17.08
N LEU A 119 1.66 7.51 -17.86
CA LEU A 119 1.71 7.32 -19.31
C LEU A 119 2.49 8.46 -20.01
N ARG A 120 2.31 9.71 -19.55
CA ARG A 120 3.07 10.87 -20.06
C ARG A 120 4.56 10.79 -19.71
N GLY A 121 4.89 10.38 -18.49
CA GLY A 121 6.27 10.19 -18.03
C GLY A 121 6.96 8.96 -18.64
N GLY A 122 6.20 7.96 -19.06
CA GLY A 122 6.69 6.71 -19.66
C GLY A 122 7.11 6.82 -21.14
N GLY A 123 6.77 7.91 -21.82
CA GLY A 123 6.92 8.11 -23.27
C GLY A 123 8.34 8.17 -23.85
N ARG A 124 9.39 7.79 -23.11
CA ARG A 124 10.77 7.66 -23.65
C ARG A 124 11.50 6.38 -23.27
N ARG A 125 10.79 5.34 -22.85
CA ARG A 125 11.36 4.00 -22.81
C ARG A 125 10.44 3.06 -23.56
N SER A 126 10.73 2.94 -24.86
CA SER A 126 10.23 1.87 -25.72
C SER A 126 10.17 0.56 -24.93
N PRO A 127 9.02 -0.11 -24.83
CA PRO A 127 8.93 -1.44 -24.29
C PRO A 127 9.48 -2.38 -25.35
N THR A 128 10.81 -2.46 -25.49
CA THR A 128 11.42 -3.70 -25.95
C THR A 128 11.04 -4.73 -24.90
N ALA A 129 9.98 -5.46 -25.22
CA ALA A 129 9.54 -6.71 -24.64
C ALA A 129 10.60 -7.35 -23.73
N SER A 130 10.51 -7.04 -22.43
CA SER A 130 10.93 -7.99 -21.41
C SER A 130 9.76 -8.93 -21.17
N THR A 131 9.44 -9.73 -22.19
CA THR A 131 8.87 -11.07 -22.05
C THR A 131 9.92 -12.01 -21.43
N ARG A 132 10.54 -11.58 -20.31
CA ARG A 132 11.23 -12.43 -19.35
C ARG A 132 10.37 -12.65 -18.12
N GLY A 133 9.06 -12.82 -18.34
CA GLY A 133 8.13 -13.43 -17.41
C GLY A 133 7.63 -14.74 -18.02
N CYS A 134 8.30 -15.84 -17.69
CA CYS A 134 7.83 -17.22 -17.84
C CYS A 134 7.30 -17.66 -19.22
N ALA A 135 8.18 -17.85 -20.20
CA ALA A 135 7.95 -18.83 -21.28
C ALA A 135 8.65 -20.14 -20.89
N GLY A 136 7.87 -21.18 -20.56
CA GLY A 136 8.37 -22.51 -20.25
C GLY A 136 9.18 -23.07 -21.42
N ARG A 137 10.45 -23.42 -21.15
CA ARG A 137 11.27 -24.18 -22.09
C ARG A 137 10.87 -25.65 -22.03
N SER A 138 9.95 -26.07 -22.91
CA SER A 138 9.79 -27.49 -23.23
C SER A 138 11.02 -27.93 -24.04
N ARG A 139 11.94 -28.67 -23.41
CA ARG A 139 13.01 -29.38 -24.11
C ARG A 139 12.40 -30.58 -24.82
N THR A 140 12.33 -30.55 -26.14
CA THR A 140 12.16 -31.75 -26.97
C THR A 140 13.43 -32.59 -26.88
N LYS A 141 13.30 -33.82 -26.39
CA LYS A 141 14.35 -34.84 -26.38
C LYS A 141 14.37 -35.49 -27.76
N GLY A 142 15.51 -35.44 -28.45
CA GLY A 142 15.69 -36.02 -29.78
C GLY A 142 17.12 -36.55 -29.94
N ARG A 143 17.32 -37.79 -29.54
CA ARG A 143 18.09 -38.86 -30.18
C ARG A 143 18.07 -40.10 -29.29
#